data_AF-A0A5K1ARG0-F1
#
_entry.id   AF-A0A5K1ARG0-F1
#
_cell.length_a   1.000
_cell.length_b   1.000
_cell.length_c   1.000
_cell.angle_alpha   90.00
_cell.angle_beta   90.00
_cell.angle_gamma   90.00
#
_symmetry.space_group_name_H-M   'P 1'
#
loop_
_entity.id
_entity.type
_entity.pdbx_description
1 polymer ?
#
loop_
_entity_poly.entity_id
_entity_poly.type
_entity_poly.pdbx_seq_one_letter_code
_entity_poly.pdbx_strand_id
1 'polypeptide(L)' 'IRPDGGSYSLESIKNAIQEATGFAPGIECNVDESRQPQLYQIFVCVNTKGTNFIDCPVLPRGRCSSEVEFPAF' A
#
# COMPACT_ATOMS: atom_id res chain seq x y z
N ILE A 1 7.62 0.03 10.05
CA ILE A 1 6.47 0.68 9.39
C ILE A 1 5.37 0.84 10.44
N ARG A 2 5.15 2.08 10.91
CA ARG A 2 4.15 2.45 11.92
C ARG A 2 3.51 3.79 11.49
N PRO A 3 2.27 4.10 11.92
CA PRO A 3 1.65 5.40 11.68
C PRO A 3 2.25 6.45 12.62
N ASP A 4 3.49 6.83 12.39
CA ASP A 4 4.27 7.75 13.23
C ASP A 4 4.62 9.07 12.52
N GLY A 5 4.02 9.33 11.36
CA GLY A 5 4.36 10.46 10.49
C GLY A 5 5.71 10.29 9.78
N GLY A 6 6.34 9.12 9.91
CA GLY A 6 7.58 8.81 9.21
C GLY A 6 7.35 8.47 7.73
N SER A 7 8.38 8.69 6.92
CA SER A 7 8.44 8.19 5.53
C SER A 7 9.06 6.79 5.48
N TYR A 8 8.48 5.95 4.63
CA TYR A 8 8.96 4.60 4.37
C TYR A 8 9.00 4.33 2.88
N SER A 9 9.96 3.52 2.44
CA SER A 9 10.05 3.20 1.02
C SER A 9 8.81 2.39 0.59
N LEU A 10 8.26 2.71 -0.59
CA LEU A 10 7.11 2.02 -1.17
C LEU A 10 7.38 0.52 -1.31
N GLU A 11 8.63 0.15 -1.62
CA GLU A 11 9.07 -1.24 -1.69
C GLU A 11 8.99 -1.92 -0.32
N SER A 12 9.46 -1.29 0.75
CA SER A 12 9.37 -1.87 2.10
C SER A 12 7.93 -2.11 2.55
N ILE A 13 7.02 -1.19 2.20
CA ILE A 13 5.58 -1.33 2.48
C ILE A 13 5.01 -2.55 1.72
N LYS A 14 5.30 -2.64 0.41
CA LYS A 14 4.83 -3.75 -0.42
C LYS A 14 5.36 -5.09 0.07
N ASN A 15 6.65 -5.16 0.37
CA ASN A 15 7.31 -6.39 0.83
C ASN A 15 6.76 -6.84 2.18
N ALA A 16 6.59 -5.93 3.15
CA ALA A 16 6.06 -6.28 4.47
C ALA A 16 4.64 -6.88 4.38
N ILE A 17 3.78 -6.34 3.51
CA ILE A 17 2.43 -6.86 3.29
C ILE A 17 2.48 -8.19 2.53
N GLN A 18 3.35 -8.31 1.53
CA GLN A 18 3.51 -9.56 0.77
C GLN A 18 4.05 -10.70 1.64
N GLU A 19 5.01 -10.43 2.53
CA GLU A 19 5.52 -11.41 3.49
C GLU A 19 4.43 -11.87 4.46
N ALA A 20 3.56 -10.95 4.90
CA ALA A 20 2.48 -11.26 5.84
C ALA A 20 1.31 -12.01 5.18
N THR A 21 1.00 -11.73 3.92
CA THR A 21 -0.20 -12.25 3.23
C THR A 21 0.10 -13.35 2.21
N GLY A 22 1.33 -13.42 1.70
CA GLY A 22 1.73 -14.25 0.57
C GLY A 22 1.43 -13.64 -0.81
N PHE A 23 0.81 -12.46 -0.89
CA PHE A 23 0.33 -11.86 -2.14
C PHE A 23 0.78 -10.42 -2.31
N ALA A 24 1.12 -10.02 -3.53
CA ALA A 24 1.56 -8.65 -3.81
C ALA A 24 0.38 -7.66 -3.68
N PRO A 25 0.48 -6.61 -2.83
CA PRO A 25 -0.59 -5.63 -2.68
C PRO A 25 -0.53 -4.55 -3.77
N GLY A 26 -1.69 -3.94 -4.03
CA GLY A 26 -1.77 -2.63 -4.65
C GLY A 26 -1.68 -1.54 -3.60
N ILE A 27 -0.91 -0.48 -3.87
CA ILE A 27 -0.79 0.67 -2.97
C ILE A 27 -1.26 1.89 -3.71
N GLU A 28 -2.13 2.69 -3.09
CA GLU A 28 -2.51 4.01 -3.57
C GLU A 28 -2.11 5.08 -2.55
N CYS A 29 -1.59 6.17 -3.07
CA CYS A 29 -1.16 7.34 -2.31
C CYS A 29 -1.98 8.55 -2.75
N ASN A 30 -2.30 9.42 -1.80
CA ASN A 30 -2.78 10.76 -2.07
C ASN A 30 -1.73 11.78 -1.60
N VAL A 31 -2.08 13.07 -1.64
CA VAL A 31 -1.22 14.15 -1.14
C VAL A 31 -1.91 14.83 0.04
N ASP A 32 -1.13 15.16 1.07
CA ASP A 32 -1.58 15.92 2.23
C ASP A 32 -1.64 17.44 1.93
N GLU A 33 -1.95 18.24 2.95
CA GLU A 33 -1.98 19.72 2.85
C GLU A 33 -0.60 20.31 2.54
N SER A 34 0.47 19.64 2.96
CA SER A 34 1.88 20.00 2.69
C SER A 34 2.37 19.54 1.31
N ARG A 35 1.49 18.91 0.50
CA ARG A 35 1.78 18.29 -0.80
C ARG A 35 2.77 17.12 -0.73
N GLN A 36 2.90 16.48 0.42
CA GLN A 36 3.66 15.25 0.61
C GLN A 36 2.80 14.04 0.19
N PRO A 37 3.35 13.13 -0.64
CA PRO A 37 2.69 11.86 -0.91
C PRO A 37 2.61 10.99 0.35
N GLN A 38 1.40 10.55 0.69
CA GLN A 38 1.14 9.74 1.87
C GLN A 38 0.35 8.48 1.53
N LEU A 39 0.53 7.44 2.35
CA LEU A 39 -0.18 6.17 2.21
C LEU A 39 -1.68 6.39 2.42
N TYR A 40 -2.49 6.03 1.42
CA TYR A 40 -3.93 6.27 1.45
C TYR A 40 -4.75 4.97 1.47
N GLN A 41 -4.53 4.08 0.51
CA GLN A 41 -5.26 2.82 0.41
C GLN A 41 -4.34 1.65 0.08
N ILE A 42 -4.71 0.48 0.60
CA ILE A 42 -4.06 -0.81 0.30
C ILE A 42 -5.13 -1.70 -0.33
N PHE A 43 -4.79 -2.28 -1.48
CA PHE A 43 -5.64 -3.19 -2.23
C PHE A 43 -5.06 -4.59 -2.18
N VAL A 44 -5.90 -5.56 -1.83
CA VAL A 44 -5.62 -6.99 -1.92
C VAL A 44 -6.72 -7.66 -2.73
N CYS A 45 -6.37 -8.65 -3.54
CA CYS A 45 -7.34 -9.33 -4.38
C CYS A 45 -7.82 -10.62 -3.73
N VAL A 46 -9.11 -10.88 -3.91
CA VAL A 46 -9.79 -12.09 -3.43
C VAL A 46 -10.36 -12.80 -4.65
N ASN A 47 -10.41 -14.13 -4.61
CA ASN A 47 -11.07 -14.90 -5.66
C ASN A 47 -12.55 -14.50 -5.79
N THR A 48 -13.18 -14.85 -6.92
CA THR A 48 -14.59 -14.51 -7.20
C THR A 48 -15.59 -15.11 -6.21
N LYS A 49 -15.17 -16.09 -5.41
CA LYS A 49 -15.98 -16.70 -4.35
C LYS A 49 -15.84 -15.98 -3.00
N GLY A 50 -14.92 -15.03 -2.87
CA GLY A 50 -14.70 -14.28 -1.64
C GLY A 50 -13.99 -15.06 -0.53
N THR A 51 -13.34 -16.19 -0.83
CA THR A 51 -12.85 -17.12 0.20
C THR A 51 -11.36 -17.02 0.46
N ASN A 52 -10.56 -16.75 -0.57
CA ASN A 52 -9.10 -16.79 -0.50
C ASN A 52 -8.52 -15.54 -1.14
N PHE A 53 -7.43 -15.02 -0.55
CA PHE A 53 -6.56 -14.09 -1.24
C PHE A 53 -5.91 -14.76 -2.45
N ILE A 54 -5.68 -13.95 -3.48
CA ILE A 54 -5.03 -14.33 -4.73
C ILE A 54 -4.13 -13.20 -5.21
N ASP A 55 -3.21 -13.50 -6.11
CA ASP A 55 -2.48 -12.45 -6.83
C ASP A 55 -3.45 -11.62 -7.67
N CYS A 56 -3.29 -10.30 -7.60
CA CYS A 56 -4.12 -9.39 -8.37
C CYS A 56 -3.82 -9.51 -9.87
N PRO A 57 -4.83 -9.83 -10.72
CA PRO A 57 -4.62 -9.85 -12.16
C PRO A 57 -4.24 -8.47 -12.73
N VAL A 58 -4.73 -7.40 -12.08
CA VAL A 58 -4.44 -6.01 -12.39
C VAL A 58 -4.32 -5.24 -11.09
N LEU A 59 -3.24 -4.48 -10.93
CA LEU A 59 -3.05 -3.57 -9.80
C LEU A 59 -3.47 -2.14 -10.18
N PRO A 60 -3.97 -1.34 -9.23
CA PRO A 60 -4.27 0.07 -9.47
C PRO A 60 -2.99 0.85 -9.80
N ARG A 61 -3.13 1.92 -10.58
CA ARG A 61 -2.04 2.90 -10.80
C ARG A 61 -1.96 3.83 -9.60
N GLY A 62 -1.35 3.34 -8.52
CA GLY A 62 -1.06 4.14 -7.33
C GLY A 62 -0.14 5.31 -7.66
N ARG A 63 -0.56 6.54 -7.37
CA ARG A 63 0.24 7.76 -7.55
C ARG A 63 1.25 7.94 -6.41
N CYS A 64 2.04 6.91 -6.15
CA CYS A 64 3.03 6.88 -5.08
C CYS A 64 4.42 7.24 -5.57
N SER A 65 5.18 7.98 -4.76
CA SER A 65 6.63 8.14 -4.87
C SER A 65 7.38 6.90 -4.34
N SER A 66 8.70 6.88 -4.49
CA SER A 66 9.55 5.83 -3.92
C SER A 66 9.55 5.83 -2.39
N GLU A 67 9.35 6.99 -1.78
CA GLU A 67 9.16 7.19 -0.34
C GLU A 67 7.75 7.72 -0.10
N VAL A 68 7.07 7.17 0.90
CA VAL A 68 5.66 7.47 1.20
C VAL A 68 5.53 7.71 2.69
N GLU A 69 4.88 8.80 3.08
CA GLU A 69 4.56 9.07 4.48
C GLU A 69 3.50 8.08 4.99
N PHE A 70 3.65 7.61 6.23
CA PHE A 70 2.59 6.95 6.97
C PHE A 70 2.09 7.87 8.08
N PRO A 71 1.01 8.65 7.83
CA PRO A 71 0.55 9.68 8.76
C PRO A 71 0.21 9.10 10.14
N ALA A 72 0.52 9.87 11.18
CA ALA A 72 0.03 9.59 12.53
C ALA A 72 -1.46 9.92 12.64
N PHE A 73 -2.14 9.24 13.57
CA PHE A 73 -3.56 9.46 13.88
C PHE A 73 -3.74 10.18 15.23
#